data_AF-A0A352L628-F1
#
_entry.id   AF-A0A352L628-F1
#
_cell.length_a   1.000
_cell.length_b   1.000
_cell.length_c   1.000
_cell.angle_alpha   90.00
_cell.angle_beta   90.00
_cell.angle_gamma   90.00
#
_symmetry.space_group_name_H-M   'P 1'
#
loop_
_entity.id
_entity.type
_entity.pdbx_description
1 polymer ?
#
loop_
_entity_poly.entity_id
_entity_poly.type
_entity_poly.pdbx_seq_one_letter_code
_entity_poly.pdbx_strand_id
1 'polypeptide(L)'
;LVSRGWDLKWLQREILLSAAWRQSSAWQATGDAVDPENRQLWRASRRRLDFEMWRDAALAAAGVLDLKTGGPGQSPDDPQAYRRSLYLVVAREELHPVLRMHDFPEASSHSPRREPTTTPLQQLYFLNSAWVETRAVQMRDRLRPLSGEQRVQQAYLLLFAREPDAEELRAALEFTATQTAAAGGTAEAEQTVWAEYLQALLGLSEFVTLD
;
A
#
# COMPACT_ATOMS: atom_id res chain seq x y z
N LEU A 1 32.34 -9.09 6.13
CA LEU A 1 32.33 -7.66 6.54
C LEU A 1 33.72 -7.17 6.93
N VAL A 2 34.40 -7.82 7.88
CA VAL A 2 35.77 -7.46 8.34
C VAL A 2 36.78 -7.42 7.19
N SER A 3 36.79 -8.44 6.32
CA SER A 3 37.67 -8.50 5.14
C SER A 3 37.38 -7.46 4.05
N ARG A 4 36.24 -6.75 4.14
CA ARG A 4 35.84 -5.67 3.23
C ARG A 4 35.74 -4.32 3.95
N GLY A 5 36.47 -4.15 5.06
CA GLY A 5 36.57 -2.86 5.76
C GLY A 5 35.24 -2.37 6.35
N TRP A 6 34.34 -3.29 6.72
CA TRP A 6 33.03 -2.96 7.28
C TRP A 6 32.10 -2.17 6.33
N ASP A 7 32.26 -2.36 5.02
CA ASP A 7 31.37 -1.76 4.04
C ASP A 7 29.95 -2.35 4.12
N LEU A 8 29.05 -1.59 4.75
CA LEU A 8 27.65 -1.94 4.91
C LEU A 8 26.87 -1.88 3.59
N LYS A 9 27.22 -0.94 2.68
CA LYS A 9 26.54 -0.81 1.38
C LYS A 9 26.82 -2.02 0.50
N TRP A 10 28.06 -2.52 0.53
CA TRP A 10 28.38 -3.78 -0.13
C TRP A 10 27.54 -4.93 0.42
N LEU A 11 27.47 -5.11 1.75
CA LEU A 11 26.68 -6.19 2.34
C LEU A 11 25.20 -6.09 1.96
N GLN A 12 24.63 -4.89 2.06
CA GLN A 12 23.25 -4.63 1.64
C GLN A 12 23.04 -5.04 0.18
N ARG A 13 23.96 -4.66 -0.72
CA ARG A 13 23.90 -5.05 -2.13
C ARG A 13 23.94 -6.56 -2.32
N GLU A 14 24.85 -7.27 -1.65
CA GLU A 14 24.91 -8.74 -1.77
C GLU A 14 23.63 -9.41 -1.29
N ILE A 15 23.05 -8.95 -0.19
CA ILE A 15 21.78 -9.48 0.32
C ILE A 15 20.68 -9.22 -0.70
N LEU A 16 20.50 -7.96 -1.11
CA LEU A 16 19.42 -7.55 -2.02
C LEU A 16 19.54 -8.16 -3.43
N LEU A 17 20.76 -8.48 -3.87
CA LEU A 17 21.01 -9.14 -5.16
C LEU A 17 21.11 -10.66 -5.06
N SER A 18 21.03 -11.25 -3.86
CA SER A 18 21.02 -12.71 -3.71
C SER A 18 19.81 -13.33 -4.40
N ALA A 19 19.95 -14.59 -4.83
CA ALA A 19 18.84 -15.34 -5.41
C ALA A 19 17.69 -15.55 -4.40
N ALA A 20 18.02 -15.72 -3.12
CA ALA A 20 17.05 -15.86 -2.04
C ALA A 20 16.23 -14.58 -1.82
N TRP A 21 16.86 -13.41 -1.85
CA TRP A 21 16.13 -12.13 -1.69
C TRP A 21 15.26 -11.80 -2.90
N ARG A 22 15.71 -12.14 -4.11
CA ARG A 22 14.99 -11.88 -5.36
C ARG A 22 14.02 -13.00 -5.75
N GLN A 23 13.77 -13.95 -4.85
CA GLN A 23 12.85 -15.04 -5.10
C GLN A 23 11.43 -14.48 -5.24
N SER A 24 10.69 -14.94 -6.24
CA SER A 24 9.31 -14.51 -6.45
C SER A 24 8.37 -15.23 -5.48
N SER A 25 7.29 -14.59 -5.03
CA SER A 25 6.19 -15.28 -4.35
C SER A 25 5.14 -15.88 -5.30
N ALA A 26 5.37 -15.79 -6.62
CA ALA A 26 4.45 -16.30 -7.64
C ALA A 26 4.11 -17.77 -7.41
N TRP A 27 2.82 -18.07 -7.49
CA TRP A 27 2.34 -19.44 -7.35
C TRP A 27 2.77 -20.29 -8.54
N GLN A 28 3.20 -21.52 -8.27
CA GLN A 28 3.57 -22.51 -9.28
C GLN A 28 2.99 -23.86 -8.86
N ALA A 29 2.26 -24.50 -9.77
CA ALA A 29 1.57 -25.77 -9.50
C ALA A 29 2.53 -26.89 -9.02
N THR A 30 3.76 -26.92 -9.55
CA THR A 30 4.76 -27.93 -9.20
C THR A 30 5.29 -27.77 -7.77
N GLY A 31 5.58 -26.54 -7.35
CA GLY A 31 6.02 -26.24 -5.99
C GLY A 31 4.89 -26.46 -4.98
N ASP A 32 3.68 -26.01 -5.32
CA ASP A 32 2.50 -26.16 -4.47
C ASP A 32 2.11 -27.62 -4.25
N ALA A 33 2.22 -28.48 -5.28
CA ALA A 33 1.94 -29.92 -5.13
C ALA A 33 2.92 -30.65 -4.19
N VAL A 34 4.15 -30.15 -4.04
CA VAL A 34 5.20 -30.77 -3.21
C VAL A 34 5.25 -30.17 -1.81
N ASP A 35 5.10 -28.85 -1.70
CA ASP A 35 5.21 -28.09 -0.46
C ASP A 35 4.21 -26.91 -0.44
N PRO A 36 2.90 -27.18 -0.25
CA PRO A 36 1.87 -26.15 -0.24
C PRO A 36 2.11 -25.08 0.85
N GLU A 37 2.66 -25.51 1.99
CA GLU A 37 2.95 -24.66 3.14
C GLU A 37 4.23 -23.82 3.00
N ASN A 38 4.95 -23.95 1.87
CA ASN A 38 6.22 -23.25 1.60
C ASN A 38 7.27 -23.44 2.72
N ARG A 39 7.31 -24.61 3.36
CA ARG A 39 8.27 -24.93 4.43
C ARG A 39 9.71 -25.05 3.92
N GLN A 40 9.87 -25.43 2.67
CA GLN A 40 11.14 -25.54 1.96
C GLN A 40 11.55 -24.21 1.28
N LEU A 41 10.72 -23.16 1.42
CA LEU A 41 10.97 -21.82 0.88
C LEU A 41 11.23 -21.85 -0.64
N TRP A 42 10.42 -22.59 -1.39
CA TRP A 42 10.51 -22.63 -2.85
C TRP A 42 9.99 -21.34 -3.51
N ARG A 43 9.27 -20.51 -2.76
CA ARG A 43 8.88 -19.13 -3.12
C ARG A 43 9.12 -18.16 -1.97
N ALA A 44 9.16 -16.86 -2.27
CA ALA A 44 9.16 -15.85 -1.23
C ALA A 44 7.83 -15.88 -0.45
N SER A 45 7.92 -15.71 0.87
CA SER A 45 6.74 -15.60 1.72
C SER A 45 6.21 -14.18 1.65
N ARG A 46 4.93 -14.04 1.29
CA ARG A 46 4.26 -12.75 1.28
C ARG A 46 4.32 -12.12 2.67
N ARG A 47 4.68 -10.83 2.72
CA ARG A 47 4.75 -10.08 3.97
C ARG A 47 3.71 -8.99 3.97
N ARG A 48 2.84 -8.99 4.97
CA ARG A 48 1.88 -7.91 5.15
C ARG A 48 2.58 -6.60 5.54
N LEU A 49 2.14 -5.51 4.93
CA LEU A 49 2.52 -4.17 5.30
C LEU A 49 1.88 -3.79 6.64
N ASP A 50 2.72 -3.21 7.48
CA ASP A 50 2.32 -2.47 8.65
C ASP A 50 1.52 -1.21 8.26
N PHE A 51 0.65 -0.70 9.13
CA PHE A 51 -0.17 0.48 8.85
C PHE A 51 0.68 1.68 8.39
N GLU A 52 1.81 1.90 9.05
CA GLU A 52 2.73 2.98 8.74
C GLU A 52 3.35 2.83 7.34
N MET A 53 3.66 1.59 6.94
CA MET A 53 4.21 1.30 5.62
C MET A 53 3.15 1.49 4.53
N TRP A 54 1.95 0.95 4.75
CA TRP A 54 0.81 1.13 3.84
C TRP A 54 0.47 2.63 3.68
N ARG A 55 0.45 3.38 4.78
CA ARG A 55 0.13 4.80 4.79
C ARG A 55 1.19 5.62 4.04
N ASP A 56 2.47 5.34 4.26
CA ASP A 56 3.56 6.01 3.54
C ASP A 56 3.55 5.64 2.04
N ALA A 57 3.21 4.39 1.69
CA ALA A 57 3.01 3.97 0.31
C ALA A 57 1.85 4.70 -0.36
N ALA A 58 0.70 4.83 0.31
CA ALA A 58 -0.45 5.57 -0.20
C ALA A 58 -0.13 7.06 -0.43
N LEU A 59 0.63 7.70 0.47
CA LEU A 59 1.11 9.07 0.27
C LEU A 59 2.07 9.19 -0.93
N ALA A 60 2.98 8.23 -1.08
CA ALA A 60 3.92 8.20 -2.21
C ALA A 60 3.20 7.97 -3.55
N ALA A 61 2.23 7.06 -3.60
CA ALA A 61 1.40 6.80 -4.78
C ALA A 61 0.55 8.02 -5.16
N ALA A 62 -0.04 8.71 -4.17
CA ALA A 62 -0.76 9.96 -4.39
C ALA A 62 0.17 11.14 -4.76
N GLY A 63 1.48 11.03 -4.54
CA GLY A 63 2.46 12.05 -4.90
C GLY A 63 2.53 13.23 -3.93
N VAL A 64 2.08 13.03 -2.69
CA VAL A 64 1.99 14.10 -1.67
C VAL A 64 2.81 13.82 -0.42
N LEU A 65 3.65 12.78 -0.44
CA LEU A 65 4.51 12.44 0.69
C LEU A 65 5.49 13.58 1.02
N ASP A 66 5.34 14.18 2.20
CA ASP A 66 6.27 15.18 2.73
C ASP A 66 7.45 14.51 3.44
N LEU A 67 8.65 14.72 2.87
CA LEU A 67 9.92 14.20 3.35
C LEU A 67 10.66 15.14 4.31
N LYS A 68 10.07 16.31 4.65
CA LYS A 68 10.68 17.27 5.57
C LYS A 68 10.99 16.64 6.92
N THR A 69 12.21 16.84 7.39
CA THR A 69 12.69 16.34 8.67
C THR A 69 12.41 17.32 9.82
N GLY A 70 11.92 16.81 10.94
CA GLY A 70 11.69 17.58 12.18
C GLY A 70 10.41 18.43 12.18
N GLY A 71 10.01 19.01 13.30
CA GLY A 71 8.72 19.73 13.44
C GLY A 71 7.61 18.88 14.07
N PRO A 72 6.39 19.42 14.20
CA PRO A 72 5.32 18.78 14.96
C PRO A 72 4.81 17.49 14.31
N GLY A 73 4.31 16.59 15.14
CA GLY A 73 3.62 15.39 14.69
C GLY A 73 2.19 15.69 14.23
N GLN A 74 1.57 14.72 13.55
CA GLN A 74 0.20 14.82 13.04
C GLN A 74 -0.66 13.63 13.47
N SER A 75 -1.98 13.81 13.47
CA SER A 75 -2.92 12.70 13.70
C SER A 75 -2.87 11.71 12.53
N PRO A 76 -2.99 10.39 12.76
CA PRO A 76 -2.98 9.39 11.69
C PRO A 76 -4.14 9.51 10.69
N ASP A 77 -5.27 10.06 11.12
CA ASP A 77 -6.51 10.19 10.35
C ASP A 77 -6.81 11.61 9.86
N ASP A 78 -5.95 12.59 10.17
CA ASP A 78 -6.08 13.95 9.66
C ASP A 78 -5.86 13.96 8.13
N PRO A 79 -6.86 14.34 7.32
CA PRO A 79 -6.73 14.38 5.85
C PRO A 79 -5.58 15.23 5.32
N GLN A 80 -5.08 16.18 6.12
CA GLN A 80 -3.93 17.04 5.82
C GLN A 80 -2.60 16.47 6.32
N ALA A 81 -2.61 15.29 6.94
CA ALA A 81 -1.39 14.62 7.37
C ALA A 81 -0.62 14.05 6.17
N TYR A 82 0.30 14.84 5.62
CA TYR A 82 1.12 14.45 4.46
C TYR A 82 2.49 13.90 4.82
N ARG A 83 2.88 13.98 6.08
CA ARG A 83 4.20 13.57 6.53
C ARG A 83 4.31 12.05 6.62
N ARG A 84 5.55 11.58 6.53
CA ARG A 84 5.91 10.19 6.84
C ARG A 84 5.32 9.76 8.19
N SER A 85 4.93 8.51 8.27
CA SER A 85 4.28 7.93 9.45
C SER A 85 5.16 7.97 10.71
N LEU A 86 6.47 8.15 10.53
CA LEU A 86 7.42 8.48 11.59
C LEU A 86 7.02 9.72 12.42
N TYR A 87 6.30 10.67 11.81
CA TYR A 87 5.82 11.90 12.44
C TYR A 87 4.37 11.80 12.93
N LEU A 88 3.83 10.60 13.12
CA LEU A 88 2.52 10.44 13.74
C LEU A 88 2.61 10.64 15.25
N VAL A 89 1.59 11.27 15.83
CA VAL A 89 1.48 11.40 17.29
C VAL A 89 1.09 10.05 17.88
N VAL A 90 1.91 9.55 18.79
CA VAL A 90 1.65 8.33 19.55
C VAL A 90 1.54 8.71 21.02
N ALA A 91 0.32 8.81 21.53
CA ALA A 91 0.06 8.98 22.95
C ALA A 91 0.23 7.64 23.67
N ARG A 92 1.06 7.60 24.72
CA ARG A 92 1.44 6.36 25.41
C ARG A 92 0.32 5.76 26.25
N GLU A 93 -0.53 6.61 26.83
CA GLU A 93 -1.63 6.17 27.71
C GLU A 93 -2.87 5.80 26.91
N GLU A 94 -3.20 6.57 25.87
CA GLU A 94 -4.35 6.33 25.00
C GLU A 94 -3.92 6.36 23.54
N LEU A 95 -3.61 5.18 23.00
CA LEU A 95 -3.31 5.04 21.58
C LEU A 95 -4.51 5.48 20.74
N HIS A 96 -4.20 6.21 19.67
CA HIS A 96 -5.19 6.64 18.69
C HIS A 96 -5.99 5.43 18.14
N PRO A 97 -7.33 5.52 17.99
CA PRO A 97 -8.17 4.41 17.56
C PRO A 97 -7.69 3.72 16.28
N VAL A 98 -7.29 4.50 15.26
CA VAL A 98 -6.73 3.97 14.00
C VAL A 98 -5.46 3.15 14.23
N LEU A 99 -4.51 3.64 15.04
CA LEU A 99 -3.28 2.90 15.33
C LEU A 99 -3.59 1.60 16.07
N ARG A 100 -4.44 1.66 17.09
CA ARG A 100 -4.87 0.48 17.85
C ARG A 100 -5.56 -0.57 16.97
N MET A 101 -6.42 -0.11 16.08
CA MET A 101 -7.18 -0.94 15.16
C MET A 101 -6.30 -1.64 14.10
N HIS A 102 -5.15 -1.05 13.77
CA HIS A 102 -4.16 -1.63 12.86
C HIS A 102 -2.93 -2.19 13.60
N ASP A 103 -3.17 -2.79 14.76
CA ASP A 103 -2.19 -3.59 15.50
C ASP A 103 -0.91 -2.81 15.88
N PHE A 104 -1.01 -1.50 16.10
CA PHE A 104 0.12 -0.73 16.62
C PHE A 104 0.55 -1.28 17.99
N PRO A 105 1.86 -1.50 18.24
CA PRO A 105 2.36 -2.07 19.48
C PRO A 105 1.97 -1.22 20.68
N GLU A 106 1.76 -1.88 21.82
CA GLU A 106 1.44 -1.20 23.06
C GLU A 106 2.57 -0.19 23.40
N ALA A 107 2.23 1.10 23.47
CA ALA A 107 3.21 2.17 23.64
C ALA A 107 3.63 2.36 25.10
N SER A 108 2.88 1.78 26.03
CA SER A 108 3.13 1.85 27.48
C SER A 108 3.97 0.68 28.02
N SER A 109 4.14 -0.40 27.26
CA SER A 109 4.80 -1.63 27.73
C SER A 109 5.72 -2.26 26.69
N HIS A 110 6.47 -3.28 27.10
CA HIS A 110 7.38 -3.98 26.20
C HIS A 110 6.62 -4.87 25.21
N SER A 111 6.76 -4.60 23.92
CA SER A 111 6.19 -5.41 22.84
C SER A 111 7.32 -6.09 22.04
N PRO A 112 7.57 -7.40 22.21
CA PRO A 112 8.67 -8.09 21.52
C PRO A 112 8.45 -8.22 20.00
N ARG A 113 7.18 -8.27 19.58
CA ARG A 113 6.75 -8.34 18.19
C ARG A 113 5.35 -7.77 18.03
N ARG A 114 5.03 -7.30 16.84
CA ARG A 114 3.65 -6.97 16.43
C ARG A 114 2.92 -8.27 16.04
N GLU A 115 1.73 -8.47 16.56
CA GLU A 115 0.85 -9.58 16.18
C GLU A 115 -0.18 -9.04 15.16
N PRO A 116 -0.06 -9.37 13.86
CA PRO A 116 -0.97 -8.84 12.86
C PRO A 116 -2.34 -9.53 12.96
N THR A 117 -3.40 -8.74 12.96
CA THR A 117 -4.78 -9.23 12.84
C THR A 117 -5.32 -8.93 11.45
N THR A 118 -6.30 -9.74 11.01
CA THR A 118 -7.05 -9.48 9.78
C THR A 118 -8.50 -9.39 10.17
N THR A 119 -8.99 -8.17 10.36
CA THR A 119 -10.36 -7.93 10.82
C THR A 119 -11.17 -7.21 9.73
N PRO A 120 -12.48 -7.50 9.62
CA PRO A 120 -13.35 -6.75 8.72
C PRO A 120 -13.35 -5.25 9.01
N LEU A 121 -13.15 -4.87 10.28
CA LEU A 121 -13.07 -3.48 10.69
C LEU A 121 -11.90 -2.78 9.98
N GLN A 122 -10.71 -3.40 9.93
CA GLN A 122 -9.53 -2.84 9.22
C GLN A 122 -9.84 -2.56 7.75
N GLN A 123 -10.56 -3.47 7.09
CA GLN A 123 -10.98 -3.26 5.70
C GLN A 123 -12.01 -2.13 5.57
N LEU A 124 -12.95 -2.05 6.52
CA LEU A 124 -13.98 -1.02 6.53
C LEU A 124 -13.38 0.38 6.69
N TYR A 125 -12.26 0.52 7.41
CA TYR A 125 -11.52 1.79 7.48
C TYR A 125 -11.04 2.25 6.10
N PHE A 126 -10.49 1.37 5.27
CA PHE A 126 -10.05 1.74 3.92
C PHE A 126 -11.21 2.24 3.04
N LEU A 127 -12.42 1.71 3.26
CA LEU A 127 -13.61 2.10 2.51
C LEU A 127 -14.30 3.37 3.04
N ASN A 128 -14.10 3.75 4.30
CA ASN A 128 -14.89 4.81 4.95
C ASN A 128 -14.07 5.94 5.59
N SER A 129 -12.74 5.90 5.47
CA SER A 129 -11.87 6.92 6.04
C SER A 129 -11.72 8.12 5.11
N ALA A 130 -12.04 9.31 5.62
CA ALA A 130 -11.79 10.57 4.93
C ALA A 130 -10.32 10.75 4.54
N TRP A 131 -9.40 10.18 5.33
CA TRP A 131 -7.97 10.18 4.99
C TRP A 131 -7.70 9.42 3.69
N VAL A 132 -8.28 8.22 3.55
CA VAL A 132 -8.10 7.34 2.38
C VAL A 132 -8.80 7.95 1.16
N GLU A 133 -10.01 8.46 1.33
CA GLU A 133 -10.76 9.19 0.29
C GLU A 133 -9.93 10.36 -0.26
N THR A 134 -9.32 11.15 0.63
CA THR A 134 -8.44 12.26 0.22
C THR A 134 -7.20 11.75 -0.53
N ARG A 135 -6.65 10.58 -0.19
CA ARG A 135 -5.56 9.96 -0.97
C ARG A 135 -6.01 9.58 -2.37
N ALA A 136 -7.18 8.98 -2.50
CA ALA A 136 -7.72 8.56 -3.78
C ALA A 136 -8.00 9.76 -4.69
N VAL A 137 -8.57 10.84 -4.14
CA VAL A 137 -8.79 12.12 -4.84
C VAL A 137 -7.48 12.72 -5.34
N GLN A 138 -6.45 12.80 -4.50
CA GLN A 138 -5.17 13.37 -4.91
C GLN A 138 -4.44 12.49 -5.94
N MET A 139 -4.58 11.17 -5.84
CA MET A 139 -4.04 10.25 -6.83
C MET A 139 -4.76 10.36 -8.18
N ARG A 140 -6.09 10.53 -8.18
CA ARG A 140 -6.87 10.86 -9.39
C ARG A 140 -6.32 12.14 -10.02
N ASP A 141 -6.12 13.19 -9.23
CA ASP A 141 -5.63 14.47 -9.75
C ASP A 141 -4.22 14.33 -10.35
N ARG A 142 -3.35 13.52 -9.74
CA ARG A 142 -2.04 13.17 -10.30
C ARG A 142 -2.15 12.43 -11.64
N LEU A 143 -3.17 11.59 -11.80
CA LEU A 143 -3.41 10.79 -13.01
C LEU A 143 -4.25 11.50 -14.07
N ARG A 144 -4.80 12.68 -13.77
CA ARG A 144 -5.66 13.47 -14.67
C ARG A 144 -5.08 13.72 -16.06
N PRO A 145 -3.76 13.94 -16.26
CA PRO A 145 -3.20 14.15 -17.60
C PRO A 145 -3.28 12.91 -18.52
N LEU A 146 -3.46 11.72 -17.95
CA LEU A 146 -3.57 10.46 -18.69
C LEU A 146 -5.03 10.10 -18.94
N SER A 147 -5.31 9.22 -19.89
CA SER A 147 -6.66 8.71 -20.17
C SER A 147 -6.65 7.26 -20.61
N GLY A 148 -7.82 6.61 -20.56
CA GLY A 148 -8.00 5.23 -20.99
C GLY A 148 -7.01 4.26 -20.37
N GLU A 149 -6.40 3.41 -21.21
CA GLU A 149 -5.44 2.39 -20.80
C GLU A 149 -4.22 2.97 -20.08
N GLN A 150 -3.68 4.10 -20.55
CA GLN A 150 -2.50 4.73 -19.96
C GLN A 150 -2.74 5.15 -18.51
N ARG A 151 -3.97 5.61 -18.20
CA ARG A 151 -4.35 6.01 -16.84
C ARG A 151 -4.38 4.78 -15.91
N VAL A 152 -4.93 3.66 -16.38
CA VAL A 152 -4.95 2.39 -15.62
C VAL A 152 -3.54 1.86 -15.41
N GLN A 153 -2.73 1.77 -16.47
CA GLN A 153 -1.35 1.31 -16.41
C GLN A 153 -0.53 2.12 -15.40
N GLN A 154 -0.64 3.45 -15.44
CA GLN A 154 0.07 4.29 -14.49
C GLN A 154 -0.42 4.12 -13.05
N ALA A 155 -1.72 3.89 -12.83
CA ALA A 155 -2.25 3.60 -11.50
C ALA A 155 -1.65 2.31 -10.92
N TYR A 156 -1.59 1.25 -11.73
CA TYR A 156 -1.00 -0.04 -11.35
C TYR A 156 0.50 0.07 -11.06
N LEU A 157 1.25 0.82 -11.88
CA LEU A 157 2.67 1.04 -11.63
C LEU A 157 2.92 1.81 -10.31
N LEU A 158 2.05 2.77 -9.98
CA LEU A 158 2.17 3.55 -8.74
C LEU A 158 1.76 2.77 -7.48
N LEU A 159 0.79 1.85 -7.58
CA LEU A 159 0.26 1.10 -6.44
C LEU A 159 0.94 -0.25 -6.25
N PHE A 160 1.14 -1.00 -7.33
CA PHE A 160 1.58 -2.40 -7.31
C PHE A 160 2.97 -2.61 -7.93
N ALA A 161 3.60 -1.55 -8.45
CA ALA A 161 4.91 -1.61 -9.10
C ALA A 161 4.99 -2.63 -10.27
N ARG A 162 3.85 -2.89 -10.93
CA ARG A 162 3.74 -3.75 -12.12
C ARG A 162 2.71 -3.19 -13.10
N GLU A 163 2.68 -3.75 -14.30
CA GLU A 163 1.61 -3.48 -15.26
C GLU A 163 0.36 -4.33 -14.93
N PRO A 164 -0.86 -3.84 -15.24
CA PRO A 164 -2.07 -4.64 -15.14
C PRO A 164 -2.03 -5.77 -16.17
N ASP A 165 -2.60 -6.92 -15.84
CA ASP A 165 -2.86 -7.95 -16.84
C ASP A 165 -4.04 -7.58 -17.76
N ALA A 166 -4.29 -8.40 -18.77
CA ALA A 166 -5.33 -8.14 -19.76
C ALA A 166 -6.76 -8.15 -19.17
N GLU A 167 -7.01 -8.96 -18.13
CA GLU A 167 -8.31 -9.05 -17.47
C GLU A 167 -8.51 -7.85 -16.54
N GLU A 168 -7.50 -7.49 -15.76
CA GLU A 168 -7.46 -6.32 -14.88
C GLU A 168 -7.66 -5.02 -15.67
N LEU A 169 -6.94 -4.86 -16.78
CA LEU A 169 -7.08 -3.71 -17.65
C LEU A 169 -8.48 -3.60 -18.22
N ARG A 170 -9.03 -4.72 -18.73
CA ARG A 170 -10.39 -4.79 -19.25
C ARG A 170 -11.42 -4.43 -18.17
N ALA A 171 -11.31 -5.03 -16.99
CA ALA A 171 -12.24 -4.79 -15.88
C ALA A 171 -12.19 -3.34 -15.39
N ALA A 172 -11.01 -2.73 -15.32
CA ALA A 172 -10.85 -1.32 -14.94
C ALA A 172 -11.54 -0.37 -15.93
N LEU A 173 -11.33 -0.59 -17.23
CA LEU A 173 -11.95 0.22 -18.28
C LEU A 173 -13.47 0.03 -18.32
N GLU A 174 -13.95 -1.21 -18.17
CA GLU A 174 -15.38 -1.54 -18.15
C GLU A 174 -16.07 -0.90 -16.93
N PHE A 175 -15.47 -1.04 -15.74
CA PHE A 175 -16.00 -0.44 -14.51
C PHE A 175 -16.09 1.08 -14.63
N THR A 176 -14.99 1.74 -14.99
CA THR A 176 -14.94 3.20 -15.07
C THR A 176 -15.90 3.76 -16.12
N ALA A 177 -16.01 3.12 -17.29
CA ALA A 177 -16.94 3.53 -18.33
C ALA A 177 -18.41 3.35 -17.90
N THR A 178 -18.74 2.18 -17.32
CA THR A 178 -20.11 1.85 -16.90
C THR A 178 -20.60 2.76 -15.77
N GLN A 179 -19.77 2.96 -14.75
CA GLN A 179 -20.11 3.81 -13.60
C GLN A 179 -20.21 5.29 -14.01
N THR A 180 -19.33 5.76 -14.91
CA THR A 180 -19.40 7.13 -15.42
C THR A 180 -20.69 7.36 -16.21
N ALA A 181 -21.10 6.40 -17.05
CA ALA A 181 -22.35 6.47 -17.78
C ALA A 181 -23.57 6.45 -16.85
N ALA A 182 -23.57 5.59 -15.82
CA ALA A 182 -24.63 5.52 -14.81
C ALA A 182 -24.76 6.82 -13.99
N ALA A 183 -23.64 7.51 -13.75
CA ALA A 183 -23.58 8.79 -13.06
C ALA A 183 -23.84 10.02 -13.97
N GLY A 184 -24.36 9.81 -15.18
CA GLY A 184 -24.79 10.89 -16.09
C GLY A 184 -23.78 11.28 -17.16
N GLY A 185 -22.62 10.62 -17.25
CA GLY A 185 -21.67 10.77 -18.35
C GLY A 185 -20.93 12.12 -18.40
N THR A 186 -20.94 12.88 -17.31
CA THR A 186 -20.24 14.18 -17.23
C THR A 186 -18.76 14.00 -16.86
N ALA A 187 -17.94 15.00 -17.15
CA ALA A 187 -16.54 15.01 -16.72
C ALA A 187 -16.37 15.02 -15.19
N GLU A 188 -17.36 15.53 -14.45
CA GLU A 188 -17.39 15.50 -12.99
C GLU A 188 -17.72 14.09 -12.48
N ALA A 189 -18.69 13.41 -13.11
CA ALA A 189 -19.00 12.02 -12.83
C ALA A 189 -17.79 11.10 -13.05
N GLU A 190 -17.06 11.29 -14.16
CA GLU A 190 -15.83 10.54 -14.42
C GLU A 190 -14.80 10.75 -13.29
N GLN A 191 -14.62 11.99 -12.83
CA GLN A 191 -13.67 12.29 -11.75
C GLN A 191 -14.05 11.64 -10.43
N THR A 192 -15.34 11.57 -10.09
CA THR A 192 -15.81 10.89 -8.87
C THR A 192 -15.56 9.38 -8.97
N VAL A 193 -15.94 8.77 -10.10
CA VAL A 193 -15.75 7.33 -10.35
C VAL A 193 -14.29 6.93 -10.29
N TRP A 194 -13.37 7.75 -10.80
CA TRP A 194 -11.94 7.48 -10.70
C TRP A 194 -11.42 7.58 -9.26
N ALA A 195 -11.93 8.50 -8.44
CA ALA A 195 -11.57 8.54 -7.03
C ALA A 195 -12.06 7.28 -6.30
N GLU A 196 -13.30 6.84 -6.55
CA GLU A 196 -13.85 5.60 -5.99
C GLU A 196 -13.04 4.36 -6.41
N TYR A 197 -12.69 4.27 -7.70
CA TYR A 197 -11.87 3.18 -8.22
C TYR A 197 -10.50 3.12 -7.52
N LEU A 198 -9.80 4.26 -7.41
CA LEU A 198 -8.50 4.33 -6.74
C LEU A 198 -8.60 4.04 -5.23
N GLN A 199 -9.70 4.46 -4.58
CA GLN A 199 -9.97 4.11 -3.19
C GLN A 199 -10.12 2.60 -3.00
N ALA A 200 -10.81 1.92 -3.92
CA ALA A 200 -10.92 0.47 -3.90
C ALA A 200 -9.55 -0.20 -4.04
N LEU A 201 -8.70 0.29 -4.97
CA LEU A 201 -7.34 -0.24 -5.15
C LEU A 201 -6.47 -0.09 -3.90
N LEU A 202 -6.56 1.04 -3.18
CA LEU A 202 -5.84 1.26 -1.91
C LEU A 202 -6.24 0.27 -0.81
N GLY A 203 -7.43 -0.32 -0.90
CA GLY A 203 -7.92 -1.34 0.03
C GLY A 203 -7.66 -2.79 -0.43
N LEU A 204 -7.10 -3.03 -1.61
CA LEU A 204 -6.85 -4.39 -2.09
C LEU A 204 -5.78 -5.10 -1.25
N SER A 205 -5.93 -6.41 -1.11
CA SER A 205 -4.94 -7.25 -0.41
C SER A 205 -3.54 -7.12 -1.01
N GLU A 206 -3.45 -6.96 -2.34
CA GLU A 206 -2.21 -6.73 -3.06
C GLU A 206 -1.52 -5.43 -2.61
N PHE A 207 -2.25 -4.35 -2.37
CA PHE A 207 -1.63 -3.11 -1.87
C PHE A 207 -1.19 -3.21 -0.40
N VAL A 208 -1.79 -4.13 0.36
CA VAL A 208 -1.50 -4.35 1.79
C VAL A 208 -0.41 -5.41 1.98
N THR A 209 0.07 -6.08 0.93
CA THR A 209 1.06 -7.15 1.02
C THR A 209 2.24 -6.92 0.06
N LEU A 210 3.44 -7.32 0.48
CA LEU A 210 4.63 -7.40 -0.35
C LEU A 210 4.80 -8.84 -0.81
N ASP A 211 5.08 -9.02 -2.10
CA ASP A 211 5.11 -10.28 -2.81
C ASP A 211 6.42 -10.51 -3.60
#